data_AF-A0A956YF44-F1
#
_entry.id   AF-A0A956YF44-F1
#
_cell.length_a   1.000
_cell.length_b   1.000
_cell.length_c   1.000
_cell.angle_alpha   90.00
_cell.angle_beta   90.00
_cell.angle_gamma   90.00
#
_symmetry.space_group_name_H-M   'P 1'
#
loop_
_entity.id
_entity.type
_entity.pdbx_description
1 polymer ?
#
loop_
_entity_poly.entity_id
_entity_poly.type
_entity_poly.pdbx_seq_one_letter_code
_entity_poly.pdbx_strand_id
1 'polypeptide(L)'
;YNWVLGHILQHRDIMLELLGAETVMSKDEAALYVAGSEPIREDGPSVSFERLMDMLTTSQARLMDALGHISEADLAKLPASGGERTLGNRLNGLIWHETYHVGQTEYTRQIAGKNDQIL
;
A
#
# COMPACT_ATOMS: atom_id res chain seq x y z
N TYR A 1 -7.68 -0.16 -12.37
CA TYR A 1 -7.02 -1.28 -11.68
C TYR A 1 -5.56 -1.02 -11.40
N ASN A 2 -4.72 -0.75 -12.41
CA ASN A 2 -3.28 -0.55 -12.23
C ASN A 2 -2.96 0.52 -11.16
N TRP A 3 -3.53 1.73 -11.30
CA TRP A 3 -3.27 2.82 -10.36
C TRP A 3 -3.68 2.48 -8.91
N VAL A 4 -4.83 1.82 -8.71
CA VAL A 4 -5.30 1.44 -7.36
C VAL A 4 -4.34 0.43 -6.71
N LEU A 5 -3.87 -0.58 -7.45
CA LEU A 5 -2.89 -1.53 -6.91
C LEU A 5 -1.55 -0.87 -6.61
N GLY A 6 -1.08 0.01 -7.51
CA GLY A 6 0.12 0.79 -7.26
C GLY A 6 -0.02 1.70 -6.04
N HIS A 7 -1.19 2.30 -5.83
CA HIS A 7 -1.48 3.16 -4.68
C HIS A 7 -1.48 2.40 -3.36
N ILE A 8 -2.03 1.18 -3.35
CA ILE A 8 -1.96 0.26 -2.20
C ILE A 8 -0.50 -0.07 -1.89
N LEU A 9 0.29 -0.45 -2.90
CA LEU A 9 1.70 -0.78 -2.73
C LEU A 9 2.52 0.42 -2.23
N GLN A 10 2.27 1.61 -2.74
CA GLN A 10 2.91 2.84 -2.29
C GLN A 10 2.66 3.09 -0.79
N HIS A 11 1.47 2.77 -0.27
CA HIS A 11 1.17 2.86 1.16
C HIS A 11 1.76 1.70 1.98
N ARG A 12 1.88 0.51 1.40
CA ARG A 12 2.62 -0.61 2.00
C ARG A 12 4.10 -0.31 2.15
N ASP A 13 4.70 0.41 1.20
CA ASP A 13 6.07 0.88 1.34
C ASP A 13 6.24 1.90 2.47
N ILE A 14 5.28 2.82 2.66
CA ILE A 14 5.26 3.68 3.86
C ILE A 14 5.22 2.83 5.14
N MET A 15 4.39 1.77 5.18
CA MET A 15 4.33 0.87 6.34
C MET A 15 5.67 0.14 6.57
N LEU A 16 6.31 -0.35 5.50
CA LEU A 16 7.62 -1.01 5.57
C LEU A 16 8.70 -0.05 6.07
N GLU A 17 8.75 1.18 5.58
CA GLU A 17 9.67 2.21 6.06
C GLU A 17 9.46 2.51 7.55
N LEU A 18 8.21 2.64 8.00
CA LEU A 18 7.88 2.86 9.42
C LEU A 18 8.32 1.70 10.31
N LEU A 19 8.36 0.48 9.77
CA LEU A 19 8.82 -0.73 10.44
C LEU A 19 10.33 -0.98 10.26
N GLY A 20 11.05 -0.13 9.52
CA GLY A 20 12.47 -0.30 9.23
C GLY A 20 12.79 -1.44 8.25
N ALA A 21 11.80 -1.90 7.50
CA ALA A 21 11.93 -2.95 6.50
C ALA A 21 12.18 -2.37 5.09
N GLU A 22 12.71 -3.20 4.19
CA GLU A 22 12.97 -2.81 2.80
C GLU A 22 11.66 -2.64 2.00
N THR A 23 11.54 -1.52 1.29
CA THR A 23 10.42 -1.22 0.37
C THR A 23 10.46 -2.11 -0.88
N VAL A 24 9.32 -2.30 -1.54
CA VAL A 24 9.20 -3.11 -2.76
C VAL A 24 9.21 -2.28 -4.04
N MET A 25 8.79 -1.02 -4.00
CA MET A 25 8.87 -0.09 -5.13
C MET A 25 10.18 0.69 -5.11
N SER A 26 10.67 1.02 -6.31
CA SER A 26 11.64 2.09 -6.45
C SER A 26 10.98 3.45 -6.19
N LYS A 27 11.79 4.49 -5.95
CA LYS A 27 11.28 5.86 -5.74
C LYS A 27 10.49 6.37 -6.94
N ASP A 28 10.97 6.08 -8.15
CA ASP A 28 10.32 6.52 -9.39
C ASP A 28 9.00 5.79 -9.60
N GLU A 29 8.91 4.52 -9.21
CA GLU A 29 7.67 3.73 -9.28
C GLU A 29 6.65 4.22 -8.27
N ALA A 30 7.06 4.43 -7.02
CA ALA A 30 6.18 4.96 -5.97
C ALA A 30 5.59 6.34 -6.35
N ALA A 31 6.38 7.19 -7.03
CA ALA A 31 5.94 8.51 -7.48
C ALA A 31 4.77 8.47 -8.49
N LEU A 32 4.62 7.38 -9.25
CA LEU A 32 3.51 7.21 -10.21
C LEU A 32 2.16 6.99 -9.51
N TYR A 33 2.17 6.64 -8.22
CA TYR A 33 1.00 6.17 -7.49
C TYR A 33 0.69 6.98 -6.22
N VAL A 34 1.33 8.12 -6.01
CA VAL A 34 0.99 9.03 -4.91
C VAL A 34 -0.38 9.67 -5.12
N ALA A 35 -1.04 10.08 -4.04
CA ALA A 35 -2.30 10.81 -4.14
C ALA A 35 -2.12 12.09 -4.98
N GLY A 36 -3.00 12.27 -5.99
CA GLY A 36 -2.93 13.40 -6.92
C GLY A 36 -1.91 13.25 -8.05
N SER A 37 -1.29 12.08 -8.22
CA SER A 37 -0.46 11.80 -9.40
C SER A 37 -1.28 11.86 -10.70
N GLU A 38 -0.58 12.02 -11.82
CA GLU A 38 -1.20 11.93 -13.14
C GLU A 38 -1.87 10.56 -13.34
N PRO A 39 -3.00 10.50 -14.07
CA PRO A 39 -3.65 9.22 -14.38
C PRO A 39 -2.74 8.30 -15.19
N ILE A 40 -2.77 7.00 -14.89
CA ILE A 40 -2.13 5.98 -15.73
C ILE A 40 -2.91 5.87 -17.05
N ARG A 41 -2.22 6.13 -18.17
CA ARG A 41 -2.74 6.02 -19.54
C ARG A 41 -2.06 4.87 -20.28
N GLU A 42 -2.67 4.41 -21.37
CA GLU A 42 -2.17 3.27 -22.16
C GLU A 42 -0.75 3.46 -22.70
N ASP A 43 -0.38 4.70 -23.04
CA ASP A 43 0.93 5.12 -23.54
C ASP A 43 1.79 5.84 -22.48
N GLY A 44 1.32 5.87 -21.23
CA GLY A 44 1.97 6.57 -20.13
C GLY A 44 2.92 5.69 -19.31
N PRO A 45 3.80 6.31 -18.49
CA PRO A 45 4.64 5.57 -17.57
C PRO A 45 3.77 4.80 -16.56
N SER A 46 4.01 3.50 -16.45
CA SER A 46 3.34 2.62 -15.50
C SER A 46 4.20 1.40 -15.17
N VAL A 47 3.96 0.81 -14.00
CA VAL A 47 4.47 -0.53 -13.68
C VAL A 47 3.49 -1.56 -14.25
N SER A 48 4.01 -2.63 -14.85
CA SER A 48 3.16 -3.70 -15.38
C SER A 48 2.30 -4.33 -14.30
N PHE A 49 1.11 -4.78 -14.67
CA PHE A 49 0.15 -5.35 -13.72
C PHE A 49 0.70 -6.59 -13.02
N GLU A 50 1.37 -7.47 -13.77
CA GLU A 50 2.02 -8.69 -13.25
C GLU A 50 3.04 -8.34 -12.18
N ARG A 51 3.85 -7.30 -12.41
CA ARG A 51 4.86 -6.86 -11.45
C ARG A 51 4.24 -6.25 -10.19
N LEU A 52 3.14 -5.50 -10.34
CA LEU A 52 2.39 -5.02 -9.17
C LEU A 52 1.84 -6.20 -8.34
N MET A 53 1.38 -7.28 -8.98
CA MET A 53 0.93 -8.48 -8.25
C MET A 53 2.08 -9.15 -7.49
N ASP A 54 3.25 -9.30 -8.12
CA ASP A 54 4.44 -9.87 -7.45
C ASP A 54 4.90 -9.00 -6.26
N MET A 55 4.83 -7.68 -6.41
CA MET A 55 5.09 -6.73 -5.33
C MET A 55 4.07 -6.84 -4.19
N LEU A 56 2.80 -7.15 -4.48
CA LEU A 56 1.77 -7.36 -3.45
C LEU A 56 2.08 -8.59 -2.61
N THR A 57 2.48 -9.69 -3.24
CA THR A 57 2.92 -10.89 -2.52
C THR A 57 4.18 -10.62 -1.70
N THR A 58 5.16 -9.91 -2.28
CA THR A 58 6.42 -9.59 -1.60
C THR A 58 6.20 -8.67 -0.40
N SER A 59 5.43 -7.60 -0.57
CA SER A 59 5.11 -6.64 0.51
C SER A 59 4.31 -7.30 1.62
N GLN A 60 3.38 -8.21 1.30
CA GLN A 60 2.64 -8.97 2.30
C GLN A 60 3.58 -9.79 3.19
N ALA A 61 4.50 -10.56 2.59
CA ALA A 61 5.45 -11.37 3.33
C ALA A 61 6.35 -10.52 4.25
N ARG A 62 6.86 -9.39 3.74
CA ARG A 62 7.71 -8.47 4.50
C ARG A 62 6.96 -7.79 5.64
N LEU A 63 5.72 -7.37 5.42
CA LEU A 63 4.88 -6.77 6.46
C LEU A 63 4.58 -7.79 7.57
N MET A 64 4.25 -9.03 7.22
CA MET A 64 4.03 -10.09 8.19
C MET A 64 5.27 -10.39 9.03
N ASP A 65 6.44 -10.46 8.39
CA ASP A 65 7.71 -10.65 9.09
C ASP A 65 8.02 -9.49 10.03
N ALA A 66 7.95 -8.25 9.55
CA ALA A 66 8.25 -7.06 10.34
C ALA A 66 7.28 -6.89 11.52
N LEU A 67 5.97 -7.12 11.31
CA LEU A 67 4.97 -7.10 12.37
C LEU A 67 5.10 -8.27 13.35
N GLY A 68 5.67 -9.40 12.92
CA GLY A 68 5.93 -10.55 13.80
C GLY A 68 7.04 -10.29 14.83
N HIS A 69 7.94 -9.33 14.53
CA HIS A 69 9.09 -9.01 15.37
C HIS A 69 8.91 -7.73 16.22
N ILE A 70 7.82 -6.97 16.02
CA ILE A 70 7.60 -5.71 16.73
C ILE A 70 6.99 -5.95 18.12
N SER A 71 7.49 -5.23 19.13
CA SER A 71 6.91 -5.29 20.47
C SER A 71 5.78 -4.28 20.67
N GLU A 72 4.89 -4.54 21.64
CA GLU A 72 3.86 -3.55 22.04
C GLU A 72 4.49 -2.22 22.50
N ALA A 73 5.65 -2.28 23.17
CA ALA A 73 6.39 -1.09 23.58
C ALA A 73 6.86 -0.27 22.37
N ASP A 74 7.28 -0.92 21.28
CA ASP A 74 7.64 -0.24 20.03
C ASP A 74 6.43 0.40 19.37
N LEU A 75 5.29 -0.31 19.33
CA LEU A 75 4.03 0.22 18.80
C LEU A 75 3.53 1.44 19.58
N ALA A 76 3.83 1.53 20.89
CA ALA A 76 3.45 2.66 21.74
C ALA A 76 4.38 3.88 21.60
N LYS A 77 5.53 3.76 20.92
CA LYS A 77 6.47 4.88 20.76
C LYS A 77 5.89 5.98 19.87
N LEU A 78 6.11 7.23 20.28
CA LEU A 78 5.94 8.40 19.44
C LEU A 78 7.15 8.55 18.49
N PRO A 79 6.96 9.16 17.31
CA PRO A 79 8.06 9.41 16.39
C PRO A 79 9.09 10.35 17.01
N ALA A 80 10.37 10.05 16.82
CA ALA A 80 11.47 10.87 17.30
C ALA A 80 11.47 12.30 16.71
N SER A 81 10.85 12.49 15.53
CA SER A 81 10.69 13.78 14.87
C SER A 81 9.69 14.73 15.56
N GLY A 82 9.01 14.28 16.62
CA GLY A 82 7.88 14.98 17.22
C GLY A 82 6.59 14.70 16.44
N GLY A 83 5.57 14.24 17.15
CA GLY A 83 4.26 13.92 16.60
C GLY A 83 3.37 13.30 17.67
N GLU A 84 2.05 13.40 17.50
CA GLU A 84 1.07 13.00 18.53
C GLU A 84 0.59 11.55 18.40
N ARG A 85 0.87 10.90 17.26
CA ARG A 85 0.43 9.53 16.98
C ARG A 85 1.56 8.55 17.20
N THR A 86 1.29 7.48 17.93
CA THR A 86 2.22 6.36 18.11
C THR A 86 2.44 5.62 16.79
N LEU A 87 3.51 4.82 16.71
CA LEU A 87 3.76 3.94 15.56
C LEU A 87 2.54 3.05 15.26
N GLY A 88 1.96 2.42 16.30
CA GLY A 88 0.76 1.60 16.18
C GLY A 88 -0.45 2.38 15.63
N ASN A 89 -0.66 3.63 16.07
CA ASN A 89 -1.74 4.45 15.52
C ASN A 89 -1.53 4.80 14.04
N ARG A 90 -0.28 5.03 13.62
CA ARG A 90 0.04 5.29 12.20
C ARG A 90 -0.21 4.05 11.35
N LEU A 91 0.29 2.88 11.78
CA LEU A 91 0.08 1.61 11.09
C LEU A 91 -1.42 1.28 10.97
N ASN A 92 -2.19 1.43 12.06
CA ASN A 92 -3.63 1.20 12.03
C ASN A 92 -4.36 2.11 11.02
N GLY A 93 -3.97 3.38 10.92
CA GLY A 93 -4.51 4.30 9.91
C GLY A 93 -4.20 3.86 8.48
N LEU A 94 -2.99 3.36 8.24
CA LEU A 94 -2.57 2.85 6.92
C LEU A 94 -3.28 1.54 6.53
N ILE A 95 -3.54 0.65 7.50
CA ILE A 95 -4.32 -0.58 7.26
C ILE A 95 -5.78 -0.24 6.93
N TRP A 96 -6.39 0.72 7.64
CA TRP A 96 -7.74 1.17 7.33
C TRP A 96 -7.81 1.79 5.93
N HIS A 97 -6.82 2.61 5.57
CA HIS A 97 -6.69 3.19 4.24
C HIS A 97 -6.61 2.12 3.14
N GLU A 98 -5.77 1.09 3.33
CA GLU A 98 -5.69 -0.03 2.39
C GLU A 98 -7.05 -0.75 2.23
N THR A 99 -7.74 -1.03 3.34
CA THR A 99 -9.06 -1.68 3.31
C THR A 99 -10.09 -0.87 2.52
N TYR A 100 -10.06 0.45 2.66
CA TYR A 100 -10.90 1.36 1.88
C TYR A 100 -10.63 1.25 0.37
N HIS A 101 -9.35 1.21 -0.05
CA HIS A 101 -8.98 1.08 -1.46
C HIS A 101 -9.22 -0.32 -2.04
N VAL A 102 -9.13 -1.37 -1.22
CA VAL A 102 -9.58 -2.72 -1.65
C VAL A 102 -11.05 -2.68 -2.02
N GLY A 103 -11.90 -1.98 -1.27
CA GLY A 103 -13.30 -1.73 -1.63
C GLY A 103 -13.49 -1.00 -2.97
N GLN A 104 -12.57 -0.12 -3.35
CA GLN A 104 -12.61 0.57 -4.66
C GLN A 104 -12.27 -0.36 -5.83
N THR A 105 -11.55 -1.46 -5.61
CA THR A 105 -11.31 -2.45 -6.67
C THR A 105 -12.60 -3.16 -7.07
N GLU A 106 -13.52 -3.38 -6.13
CA GLU A 106 -14.86 -3.93 -6.39
C GLU A 106 -15.72 -2.98 -7.22
N TYR A 107 -15.75 -1.69 -6.90
CA TYR A 107 -16.46 -0.72 -7.75
C TYR A 107 -15.86 -0.63 -9.16
N THR A 108 -14.53 -0.70 -9.27
CA THR A 108 -13.86 -0.69 -10.58
C THR A 108 -14.20 -1.97 -11.38
N ARG A 109 -14.33 -3.12 -10.70
CA ARG A 109 -14.82 -4.41 -11.23
C ARG A 109 -16.14 -4.27 -11.94
N GLN A 110 -17.11 -3.70 -11.23
CA GLN A 110 -18.46 -3.49 -11.75
C GLN A 110 -18.47 -2.50 -12.92
N ILE A 111 -17.75 -1.39 -12.81
CA ILE A 111 -17.65 -0.37 -13.88
C ILE A 111 -16.98 -0.93 -15.14
N ALA A 112 -16.02 -1.85 -15.01
CA ALA A 112 -15.40 -2.54 -16.14
C ALA A 112 -16.25 -3.69 -16.71
N GLY A 113 -17.51 -3.82 -16.28
CA GLY A 113 -18.46 -4.81 -16.80
C GLY A 113 -18.30 -6.23 -16.23
N LYS A 114 -17.53 -6.40 -15.15
CA LYS A 114 -17.43 -7.66 -14.41
C LYS A 114 -18.41 -7.63 -13.23
N ASN A 115 -19.66 -8.02 -13.52
CA ASN A 115 -20.80 -7.99 -12.58
C ASN A 115 -21.18 -9.36 -12.01
N ASP A 116 -20.35 -10.38 -12.24
CA ASP A 116 -20.50 -11.70 -11.63
C ASP A 116 -20.30 -11.65 -10.10
N GLN A 117 -21.03 -12.49 -9.37
CA GLN A 117 -20.91 -12.60 -7.92
C GLN A 117 -19.49 -12.99 -7.51
N ILE A 118 -18.95 -12.30 -6.50
CA ILE A 118 -17.79 -12.77 -5.77
C ILE A 118 -18.27 -13.81 -4.75
N LEU A 119 -17.76 -15.04 -4.88
CA LEU A 119 -18.04 -16.18 -4.00
C LEU A 119 -17.16 -16.16 -2.75
#